data_AF-A0A920W883-F1
#
_entry.id   AF-A0A920W883-F1
#
_cell.length_a   1.000
_cell.length_b   1.000
_cell.length_c   1.000
_cell.angle_alpha   90.00
_cell.angle_beta   90.00
_cell.angle_gamma   90.00
#
_symmetry.space_group_name_H-M   'P 1'
#
loop_
_entity.id
_entity.type
_entity.pdbx_description
1 polymer ?
#
loop_
_entity_poly.entity_id
_entity_poly.type
_entity_poly.pdbx_seq_one_letter_code
_entity_poly.pdbx_strand_id
1 'polypeptide(L)'
;MASDDSFDEDNPFGGLPFLGDLGKLFNAQGPIAWDVARQFAYQIATEGKPEANVDPLQRTKLAELVRVAELHVANITSLETGSSGQRVSLEAATRSEWASATLEAYRPLLDRLAERLTQGTFAFRSYDAVCSNS
;
A
#
# COMPACT_ATOMS: atom_id res chain seq x y z
N MET A 1 -25.42 38.38 -7.25
CA MET A 1 -25.49 36.93 -7.03
C MET A 1 -24.14 36.46 -6.53
N ALA A 2 -24.02 36.15 -5.24
CA ALA A 2 -22.91 35.38 -4.70
C ALA A 2 -23.43 33.94 -4.60
N SER A 3 -22.90 33.06 -5.45
CA SER A 3 -23.10 31.62 -5.30
C SER A 3 -22.22 31.17 -4.13
N ASP A 4 -22.89 30.72 -3.10
CA ASP A 4 -22.40 30.03 -1.92
C ASP A 4 -21.64 28.76 -2.35
N ASP A 5 -20.30 28.81 -2.36
CA ASP A 5 -19.44 27.64 -2.52
C ASP A 5 -19.39 26.91 -1.17
N SER A 6 -20.46 26.19 -0.84
CA SER A 6 -20.62 25.41 0.41
C SER A 6 -19.74 24.16 0.49
N PHE A 7 -18.64 24.09 -0.28
CA PHE A 7 -17.72 22.95 -0.34
C PHE A 7 -16.34 23.22 0.29
N ASP A 8 -16.02 24.46 0.67
CA ASP A 8 -14.75 24.81 1.30
C ASP A 8 -14.78 24.76 2.85
N GLU A 9 -15.97 24.73 3.47
CA GLU A 9 -16.10 24.80 4.95
C GLU A 9 -15.80 23.47 5.67
N ASP A 10 -15.89 22.33 4.98
CA ASP A 10 -15.73 20.99 5.59
C ASP A 10 -14.37 20.33 5.31
N ASN A 11 -13.38 21.10 4.81
CA ASN A 11 -12.05 20.56 4.54
C ASN A 11 -11.09 20.97 5.67
N PRO A 12 -10.82 20.10 6.69
CA PRO A 12 -10.02 20.43 7.87
C PRO A 12 -8.55 20.77 7.56
N PHE A 13 -8.17 20.75 6.29
CA PHE A 13 -6.84 21.03 5.78
C PHE A 13 -6.80 22.16 4.72
N GLY A 14 -7.92 22.82 4.45
CA GLY A 14 -8.05 23.85 3.39
C GLY A 14 -7.18 25.09 3.58
N GLY A 15 -6.66 25.34 4.79
CA GLY A 15 -5.78 26.47 5.10
C GLY A 15 -4.32 26.32 4.64
N LEU A 16 -3.92 25.16 4.10
CA LEU A 16 -2.55 24.90 3.65
C LEU A 16 -2.59 24.50 2.16
N PRO A 17 -2.03 25.30 1.22
CA PRO A 17 -2.24 25.11 -0.22
C PRO A 17 -1.82 23.72 -0.70
N PHE A 18 -0.74 23.16 -0.14
CA PHE A 18 -0.28 21.81 -0.44
C PHE A 18 -1.23 20.70 0.06
N LEU A 19 -1.86 20.90 1.23
CA LEU A 19 -2.75 19.90 1.82
C LEU A 19 -4.17 19.97 1.24
N GLY A 20 -4.61 21.15 0.78
CA GLY A 20 -5.86 21.32 0.05
C GLY A 20 -5.87 20.59 -1.29
N ASP A 21 -4.76 20.66 -2.04
CA ASP A 21 -4.60 19.91 -3.30
C ASP A 21 -4.51 18.40 -3.06
N LEU A 22 -3.88 17.97 -1.96
CA LEU A 22 -3.92 16.58 -1.49
C LEU A 22 -5.35 16.13 -1.21
N GLY A 23 -6.13 16.92 -0.45
CA GLY A 23 -7.53 16.61 -0.14
C GLY A 23 -8.40 16.44 -1.39
N LYS A 24 -8.17 17.28 -2.41
CA LYS A 24 -8.85 17.16 -3.72
C LYS A 24 -8.43 15.91 -4.48
N LEU A 25 -7.15 15.52 -4.43
CA LEU A 25 -6.65 14.25 -4.98
C LEU A 25 -7.21 13.02 -4.25
N PHE A 26 -7.32 13.07 -2.91
CA PHE A 26 -7.97 12.04 -2.10
C PHE A 26 -9.44 11.84 -2.48
N ASN A 27 -10.13 12.93 -2.84
CA ASN A 27 -11.55 12.88 -3.22
C ASN A 27 -11.76 12.47 -4.70
N ALA A 28 -10.73 12.59 -5.54
CA ALA A 28 -10.80 12.29 -6.98
C ALA A 28 -10.29 10.88 -7.36
N GLN A 29 -9.50 10.21 -6.51
CA GLN A 29 -8.85 8.92 -6.81
C GLN A 29 -9.42 7.74 -6.02
N GLY A 30 -10.71 7.44 -6.18
CA GLY A 30 -11.31 6.24 -5.59
C GLY A 30 -11.18 6.13 -4.06
N PRO A 31 -11.42 4.95 -3.46
CA PRO A 31 -11.42 4.80 -2.00
C PRO A 31 -10.04 5.00 -1.33
N ILE A 32 -8.94 4.90 -2.11
CA ILE A 32 -7.56 4.96 -1.62
C ILE A 32 -6.71 5.75 -2.62
N ALA A 33 -6.09 6.84 -2.17
CA ALA A 33 -5.12 7.62 -2.95
C ALA A 33 -3.76 6.90 -3.04
N TRP A 34 -3.68 5.90 -3.91
CA TRP A 34 -2.51 5.03 -4.08
C TRP A 34 -1.23 5.76 -4.51
N ASP A 35 -1.34 6.85 -5.26
CA ASP A 35 -0.18 7.68 -5.64
C ASP A 35 0.46 8.32 -4.41
N VAL A 36 -0.36 8.86 -3.52
CA VAL A 36 0.06 9.50 -2.27
C VAL A 36 0.65 8.46 -1.32
N ALA A 37 0.00 7.30 -1.18
CA ALA A 37 0.50 6.20 -0.37
C ALA A 37 1.89 5.73 -0.83
N ARG A 38 2.13 5.62 -2.14
CA ARG A 38 3.45 5.28 -2.71
C ARG A 38 4.51 6.33 -2.38
N GLN A 39 4.18 7.62 -2.51
CA GLN A 39 5.11 8.69 -2.17
C GLN A 39 5.48 8.67 -0.68
N PHE A 40 4.50 8.48 0.21
CA PHE A 40 4.77 8.37 1.64
C PHE A 40 5.60 7.13 1.99
N ALA A 41 5.26 5.97 1.42
CA ALA A 41 6.01 4.74 1.62
C ALA A 41 7.47 4.89 1.16
N TYR A 42 7.71 5.55 0.03
CA TYR A 42 9.05 5.88 -0.44
C TYR A 42 9.80 6.78 0.56
N GLN A 43 9.19 7.87 1.03
CA GLN A 43 9.81 8.78 2.00
C GLN A 43 10.16 8.08 3.32
N ILE A 44 9.26 7.25 3.82
CA ILE A 44 9.47 6.49 5.06
C ILE A 44 10.56 5.43 4.87
N ALA A 45 10.51 4.67 3.77
CA ALA A 45 11.46 3.58 3.51
C ALA A 45 12.89 4.10 3.31
N THR A 46 13.03 5.26 2.65
CA THR A 46 14.34 5.85 2.34
C THR A 46 14.85 6.78 3.45
N GLU A 47 13.99 7.19 4.39
CA GLU A 47 14.27 8.29 5.34
C GLU A 47 14.78 9.56 4.65
N GLY A 48 14.34 9.81 3.42
CA GLY A 48 14.81 10.92 2.59
C GLY A 48 16.24 10.80 2.07
N LYS A 49 16.89 9.63 2.22
CA LYS A 49 18.26 9.37 1.74
C LYS A 49 18.23 8.61 0.42
N PRO A 50 19.10 8.94 -0.55
CA PRO A 50 19.20 8.16 -1.78
C PRO A 50 19.66 6.73 -1.46
N GLU A 51 18.97 5.74 -2.02
CA GLU A 51 19.39 4.35 -1.94
C GLU A 51 20.27 4.00 -3.14
N ALA A 52 21.42 3.40 -2.88
CA ALA A 52 22.23 2.81 -3.93
C ALA A 52 21.55 1.53 -4.43
N ASN A 53 21.68 1.27 -5.73
CA ASN A 53 21.27 -0.02 -6.29
C ASN A 53 22.03 -1.15 -5.59
N VAL A 54 21.35 -2.28 -5.32
CA VAL A 54 21.98 -3.44 -4.69
C VAL A 54 23.16 -3.90 -5.55
N ASP A 55 24.28 -4.23 -4.92
CA ASP A 55 25.49 -4.70 -5.62
C ASP A 55 25.20 -6.06 -6.28
N PRO A 56 25.45 -6.23 -7.60
CA PRO A 56 25.33 -7.53 -8.27
C PRO A 56 26.01 -8.68 -7.53
N LEU A 57 27.18 -8.45 -6.91
CA LEU A 57 27.88 -9.48 -6.15
C LEU A 57 27.11 -9.90 -4.89
N GLN A 58 26.46 -8.95 -4.21
CA GLN A 58 25.59 -9.24 -3.08
C GLN A 58 24.36 -10.04 -3.50
N ARG A 59 23.79 -9.75 -4.68
CA ARG A 59 22.68 -10.54 -5.25
C ARG A 59 23.07 -12.00 -5.45
N THR A 60 24.24 -12.25 -6.04
CA THR A 60 24.74 -13.62 -6.28
C THR A 60 24.96 -14.37 -4.97
N LYS A 61 25.60 -13.74 -3.98
CA LYS A 61 25.81 -14.35 -2.66
C LYS A 61 24.49 -14.72 -1.98
N LEU A 62 23.47 -13.86 -2.09
CA LEU A 62 22.17 -14.14 -1.50
C LEU A 62 21.48 -15.31 -2.21
N ALA A 63 21.59 -15.41 -3.54
CA ALA A 63 21.09 -16.55 -4.30
C ALA A 63 21.76 -17.88 -3.90
N GLU A 64 23.07 -17.86 -3.64
CA GLU A 64 23.79 -19.04 -3.13
C GLU A 64 23.30 -19.45 -1.73
N LEU A 65 23.08 -18.49 -0.83
CA LEU A 65 22.55 -18.74 0.51
C LEU A 65 21.14 -19.33 0.47
N VAL A 66 20.29 -18.84 -0.44
CA VAL A 66 18.94 -19.41 -0.65
C VAL A 66 19.03 -20.87 -1.04
N ARG A 67 19.97 -21.24 -1.91
CA ARG A 67 20.14 -22.63 -2.32
C ARG A 67 20.51 -23.54 -1.15
N VAL A 68 21.36 -23.07 -0.25
CA VAL A 68 21.71 -23.78 0.97
C VAL A 68 20.49 -23.89 1.89
N ALA A 69 19.76 -22.79 2.10
CA ALA A 69 18.55 -22.77 2.92
C ALA A 69 17.46 -23.73 2.40
N GLU A 70 17.22 -23.77 1.08
CA GLU A 70 16.31 -24.75 0.44
C GLU A 70 16.67 -26.19 0.82
N LEU A 71 17.95 -26.56 0.67
CA LEU A 71 18.41 -27.91 1.02
C LEU A 71 18.19 -28.23 2.50
N HIS A 72 18.46 -27.26 3.39
CA HIS A 72 18.22 -27.44 4.81
C HIS A 72 16.73 -27.59 5.15
N VAL A 73 15.85 -26.76 4.57
CA VAL A 73 14.41 -26.85 4.80
C VAL A 73 13.84 -28.14 4.25
N ALA A 74 14.25 -28.55 3.03
CA ALA A 74 13.83 -29.82 2.45
C ALA A 74 14.28 -31.02 3.30
N ASN A 75 15.52 -30.99 3.81
CA ASN A 75 16.05 -32.06 4.66
C ASN A 75 15.30 -32.17 6.00
N ILE A 76 14.91 -31.04 6.62
CA ILE A 76 14.20 -31.04 7.91
C ILE A 76 12.72 -31.38 7.73
N THR A 77 12.07 -30.84 6.71
CA THR A 77 10.61 -30.95 6.54
C THR A 77 10.19 -32.14 5.69
N SER A 78 11.10 -32.73 4.91
CA SER A 78 10.81 -33.71 3.85
C SER A 78 9.81 -33.23 2.79
N LEU A 79 9.57 -31.91 2.72
CA LEU A 79 8.73 -31.27 1.72
C LEU A 79 9.62 -30.65 0.63
N GLU A 80 9.13 -30.62 -0.61
CA GLU A 80 9.79 -29.87 -1.67
C GLU A 80 9.71 -28.36 -1.37
N THR A 81 10.86 -27.69 -1.43
CA THR A 81 10.95 -26.24 -1.28
C THR A 81 10.72 -25.58 -2.62
N GLY A 82 9.47 -25.17 -2.90
CA GLY A 82 9.08 -24.50 -4.14
C GLY A 82 7.67 -24.88 -4.60
N SER A 83 7.12 -24.13 -5.55
CA SER A 83 5.86 -24.51 -6.19
C SER A 83 6.16 -25.48 -7.33
N SER A 84 5.68 -26.73 -7.22
CA SER A 84 5.63 -27.71 -8.33
C SER A 84 6.92 -27.81 -9.17
N GLY A 85 8.06 -28.10 -8.54
CA GLY A 85 9.34 -28.30 -9.24
C GLY A 85 10.09 -27.02 -9.65
N GLN A 86 9.55 -25.84 -9.36
CA GLN A 86 10.22 -24.57 -9.59
C GLN A 86 11.02 -24.13 -8.35
N ARG A 87 12.30 -23.81 -8.54
CA ARG A 87 13.18 -23.36 -7.44
C ARG A 87 12.71 -22.02 -6.87
N VAL A 88 13.04 -21.78 -5.61
CA VAL A 88 12.82 -20.49 -4.96
C VAL A 88 13.73 -19.46 -5.62
N SER A 89 13.13 -18.52 -6.35
CA SER A 89 13.82 -17.35 -6.86
C SER A 89 13.76 -16.26 -5.80
N LEU A 90 14.91 -15.67 -5.49
CA LEU A 90 14.99 -14.54 -4.58
C LEU A 90 15.45 -13.31 -5.35
N GLU A 91 14.73 -12.21 -5.14
CA GLU A 91 15.08 -10.90 -5.67
C GLU A 91 15.61 -10.03 -4.52
N ALA A 92 16.83 -9.52 -4.68
CA ALA A 92 17.40 -8.59 -3.73
C ALA A 92 16.87 -7.19 -4.03
N ALA A 93 16.11 -6.63 -3.10
CA ALA A 93 15.46 -5.34 -3.21
C ALA A 93 16.03 -4.33 -2.22
N THR A 94 16.04 -3.06 -2.61
CA THR A 94 16.22 -1.91 -1.71
C THR A 94 14.97 -1.70 -0.83
N ARG A 95 15.04 -0.83 0.19
CA ARG A 95 13.88 -0.60 1.09
C ARG A 95 12.73 0.03 0.32
N SER A 96 13.02 0.97 -0.58
CA SER A 96 12.04 1.61 -1.45
C SER A 96 11.39 0.63 -2.43
N GLU A 97 12.17 -0.26 -3.06
CA GLU A 97 11.65 -1.31 -3.93
C GLU A 97 10.74 -2.29 -3.17
N TRP A 98 11.16 -2.73 -1.98
CA TRP A 98 10.33 -3.59 -1.13
C TRP A 98 9.03 -2.90 -0.71
N ALA A 99 9.08 -1.63 -0.32
CA ALA A 99 7.90 -0.86 0.07
C ALA A 99 6.91 -0.73 -1.11
N SER A 100 7.42 -0.45 -2.31
CA SER A 100 6.60 -0.38 -3.53
C SER A 100 5.96 -1.73 -3.88
N ALA A 101 6.76 -2.80 -3.91
CA ALA A 101 6.27 -4.15 -4.20
C ALA A 101 5.23 -4.64 -3.18
N THR A 102 5.44 -4.28 -1.91
CA THR A 102 4.50 -4.59 -0.83
C THR A 102 3.16 -3.89 -1.05
N LEU A 103 3.15 -2.59 -1.37
CA LEU A 103 1.91 -1.87 -1.65
C LEU A 103 1.13 -2.49 -2.80
N GLU A 104 1.80 -2.85 -3.90
CA GLU A 104 1.17 -3.53 -5.04
C GLU A 104 0.60 -4.90 -4.65
N ALA A 105 1.34 -5.70 -3.87
CA ALA A 105 0.90 -7.02 -3.43
C ALA A 105 -0.35 -6.96 -2.53
N TYR A 106 -0.45 -5.94 -1.66
CA TYR A 106 -1.58 -5.79 -0.74
C TYR A 106 -2.75 -4.98 -1.31
N ARG A 107 -2.56 -4.30 -2.45
CA ARG A 107 -3.59 -3.50 -3.13
C ARG A 107 -4.96 -4.18 -3.23
N PRO A 108 -5.12 -5.40 -3.76
CA PRO A 108 -6.44 -6.01 -3.90
C PRO A 108 -7.14 -6.28 -2.55
N LEU A 109 -6.38 -6.49 -1.46
CA LEU A 109 -6.96 -6.69 -0.13
C LEU A 109 -7.42 -5.36 0.47
N LEU A 110 -6.59 -4.32 0.32
CA LEU A 110 -6.88 -2.98 0.84
C LEU A 110 -8.03 -2.32 0.09
N ASP A 111 -8.10 -2.48 -1.24
CA ASP A 111 -9.22 -2.00 -2.05
C ASP A 111 -10.54 -2.66 -1.61
N ARG A 112 -10.54 -3.99 -1.42
CA ARG A 112 -11.72 -4.71 -0.90
C ARG A 112 -12.13 -4.22 0.49
N LEU A 113 -11.16 -3.98 1.38
CA LEU A 113 -11.45 -3.47 2.71
C LEU A 113 -12.10 -2.08 2.64
N ALA A 114 -11.53 -1.17 1.86
CA ALA A 114 -12.05 0.18 1.69
C ALA A 114 -13.46 0.19 1.09
N GLU A 115 -13.73 -0.66 0.10
CA GLU A 115 -15.07 -0.83 -0.46
C GLU A 115 -16.09 -1.25 0.61
N ARG A 116 -15.75 -2.25 1.44
CA ARG A 116 -16.64 -2.76 2.48
C ARG A 116 -16.88 -1.74 3.59
N LEU A 117 -15.86 -0.99 3.98
CA LEU A 117 -15.98 0.10 4.96
C LEU A 117 -16.90 1.21 4.43
N THR A 118 -16.75 1.56 3.16
CA THR A 118 -17.59 2.56 2.50
C THR A 118 -19.05 2.11 2.48
N GLN A 119 -19.33 0.86 2.05
CA GLN A 119 -20.68 0.28 2.04
C GLN A 119 -21.30 0.20 3.46
N GLY A 120 -20.53 -0.22 4.46
CA GLY A 120 -20.99 -0.30 5.85
C GLY A 120 -21.33 1.06 6.45
N THR A 121 -20.54 2.09 6.13
CA THR A 121 -20.77 3.47 6.58
C THR A 121 -22.07 4.04 6.00
N PHE A 122 -22.37 3.75 4.73
CA PHE A 122 -23.65 4.15 4.11
C PHE A 122 -24.87 3.45 4.73
N ALA A 123 -24.74 2.15 5.05
CA ALA A 123 -25.82 1.39 5.69
C ALA A 123 -26.16 1.93 7.09
N PHE A 124 -25.14 2.27 7.89
CA PHE A 124 -25.33 2.83 9.23
C PHE A 124 -26.08 4.18 9.20
N ARG A 125 -25.68 5.11 8.33
CA ARG A 125 -26.34 6.43 8.20
C ARG A 125 -27.80 6.34 7.75
N SER A 126 -28.15 5.36 6.92
CA SER A 126 -29.53 5.19 6.44
C SER A 126 -30.49 4.76 7.55
N TYR A 127 -30.00 4.01 8.54
CA TYR A 127 -30.82 3.53 9.66
C TYR A 127 -31.14 4.66 10.64
N ASP A 128 -30.16 5.51 10.96
CA ASP A 128 -30.36 6.68 11.83
C ASP A 128 -31.31 7.72 11.21
N ALA A 129 -31.28 7.91 9.89
CA ALA A 129 -32.18 8.84 9.20
C ALA A 129 -33.66 8.40 9.25
N VAL A 130 -33.92 7.09 9.24
CA VAL A 130 -35.29 6.54 9.33
C VAL A 130 -35.84 6.68 10.76
N CYS A 131 -35.00 6.53 11.79
CA CYS A 131 -35.41 6.68 13.18
C CYS A 131 -35.64 8.13 13.63
N SER A 132 -35.09 9.13 12.93
CA SER A 132 -35.30 10.55 13.23
C SER A 132 -36.61 11.12 12.66
N ASN A 133 -37.24 10.42 11.71
CA ASN A 133 -38.43 10.90 10.99
C ASN A 133 -39.73 10.16 11.40
N SER A 134 -39.71 9.43 12.51
CA SER A 134 -40.88 8.81 13.19
C SER A 134 -41.02 9.38 14.60
#